data_AF-X1LAF6-F1
#
_entry.id   AF-X1LAF6-F1
#
_cell.length_a   1.000
_cell.length_b   1.000
_cell.length_c   1.000
_cell.angle_alpha   90.00
_cell.angle_beta   90.00
_cell.angle_gamma   90.00
#
_symmetry.space_group_name_H-M   'P 1'
#
loop_
_entity.id
_entity.type
_entity.pdbx_description
1 polymer ?
#
loop_
_entity_poly.entity_id
_entity_poly.type
_entity_poly.pdbx_seq_one_letter_code
_entity_poly.pdbx_strand_id
1 'polypeptide(L)'
;MPQPKEAATAPAFTLEEITTLIRAREKYSKAESFYLAVSTTWGPRREEILNIKRRDYDSEVITIRLAKRRTGEKLIRHIIPEEIKSILFDYHPRLKTAVSLSYAFQAILLKSGLGKKEGYGFHSVRRSLRTLLEWNLAKDGLPLSLVADFMGWSPAAKGIVYGGAAMLGVYSHSEILSSDPLGIDKLVLEHHPFVSLWKQ
;
A
#
# COMPACT_ATOMS: atom_id res chain seq x y z
N MET A 1 34.09 -5.99 -19.94
CA MET A 1 33.25 -5.74 -18.76
C MET A 1 31.92 -6.45 -18.95
N PRO A 2 31.41 -7.23 -17.99
CA PRO A 2 30.04 -7.72 -18.08
C PRO A 2 29.10 -6.52 -18.11
N GLN A 3 28.23 -6.44 -19.12
CA GLN A 3 27.22 -5.39 -19.17
C GLN A 3 26.29 -5.54 -17.96
N PRO A 4 25.87 -4.43 -17.32
CA PRO A 4 24.85 -4.50 -16.28
C PRO A 4 23.61 -5.16 -16.91
N LYS A 5 23.11 -6.24 -16.28
CA LYS A 5 21.80 -6.79 -16.65
C LYS A 5 20.81 -5.63 -16.61
N GLU A 6 20.16 -5.39 -17.74
CA GLU A 6 19.05 -4.45 -17.85
C GLU A 6 18.11 -4.71 -16.68
N ALA A 7 17.98 -3.74 -15.78
CA ALA A 7 17.19 -3.92 -14.59
C ALA A 7 15.75 -4.17 -15.05
N ALA A 8 15.24 -5.39 -14.86
CA ALA A 8 13.86 -5.70 -15.17
C ALA A 8 12.96 -4.73 -14.38
N THR A 9 12.47 -3.70 -15.05
CA THR A 9 11.65 -2.65 -14.46
C THR A 9 10.28 -3.26 -14.21
N ALA A 10 10.08 -3.86 -13.03
CA ALA A 10 8.78 -4.42 -12.71
C ALA A 10 7.70 -3.32 -12.81
N PRO A 11 6.58 -3.60 -13.48
CA PRO A 11 5.66 -2.57 -13.96
C PRO A 11 4.98 -1.81 -12.81
N ALA A 12 4.69 -0.53 -13.06
CA ALA A 12 3.91 0.34 -12.19
C ALA A 12 2.76 0.95 -13.01
N PHE A 13 1.59 1.10 -12.39
CA PHE A 13 0.47 1.83 -12.97
C PHE A 13 0.72 3.34 -12.97
N THR A 14 0.17 4.05 -13.95
CA THR A 14 0.06 5.51 -13.88
C THR A 14 -1.04 5.95 -12.91
N LEU A 15 -1.08 7.24 -12.56
CA LEU A 15 -2.14 7.81 -11.74
C LEU A 15 -3.51 7.63 -12.41
N GLU A 16 -3.59 7.84 -13.72
CA GLU A 16 -4.81 7.72 -14.52
C GLU A 16 -5.33 6.28 -14.55
N GLU A 17 -4.42 5.31 -14.61
CA GLU A 17 -4.78 3.89 -14.58
C GLU A 17 -5.32 3.48 -13.21
N ILE A 18 -4.67 3.89 -12.11
CA ILE A 18 -5.21 3.66 -10.76
C ILE A 18 -6.57 4.37 -10.59
N THR A 19 -6.69 5.59 -11.11
CA THR A 19 -7.96 6.33 -11.11
C THR A 19 -9.05 5.57 -11.86
N THR A 20 -8.72 4.98 -13.02
CA THR A 20 -9.64 4.15 -13.80
C THR A 20 -10.07 2.91 -13.04
N LEU A 21 -9.15 2.25 -12.32
CA LEU A 21 -9.47 1.11 -11.45
C LEU A 21 -10.45 1.54 -10.34
N ILE A 22 -10.13 2.61 -9.60
CA ILE A 22 -10.97 3.03 -8.46
C ILE A 22 -12.35 3.51 -8.94
N ARG A 23 -12.44 4.26 -10.03
CA ARG A 23 -13.71 4.76 -10.57
C ARG A 23 -14.62 3.66 -11.13
N ALA A 24 -14.06 2.51 -11.50
CA ALA A 24 -14.84 1.36 -11.94
C ALA A 24 -15.41 0.52 -10.78
N ARG A 25 -15.32 0.97 -9.53
CA ARG A 25 -15.73 0.23 -8.32
C ARG A 25 -17.14 -0.33 -8.34
N GLU A 26 -18.10 0.34 -8.98
CA GLU A 26 -19.49 -0.13 -9.08
C GLU A 26 -19.63 -1.43 -9.89
N LYS A 27 -18.61 -1.77 -10.72
CA LYS A 27 -18.57 -3.01 -11.49
C LYS A 27 -17.99 -4.18 -10.70
N TYR A 28 -17.48 -3.93 -9.49
CA TYR A 28 -16.74 -4.89 -8.71
C TYR A 28 -17.64 -5.57 -7.67
N SER A 29 -17.33 -6.82 -7.39
CA SER A 29 -17.84 -7.49 -6.20
C SER A 29 -17.27 -6.83 -4.95
N LYS A 30 -17.97 -7.00 -3.82
CA LYS A 30 -17.49 -6.51 -2.51
C LYS A 30 -16.06 -6.96 -2.18
N ALA A 31 -15.71 -8.19 -2.58
CA ALA A 31 -14.36 -8.73 -2.40
C ALA A 31 -13.31 -7.96 -3.22
N GLU A 32 -13.59 -7.72 -4.50
CA GLU A 32 -12.70 -7.00 -5.41
C GLU A 32 -12.51 -5.54 -4.96
N SER A 33 -13.60 -4.85 -4.60
CA SER A 33 -13.53 -3.48 -4.04
C SER A 33 -12.71 -3.44 -2.76
N PHE A 34 -12.90 -4.40 -1.85
CA PHE A 34 -12.13 -4.50 -0.62
C PHE A 34 -10.62 -4.62 -0.88
N TYR A 35 -10.20 -5.59 -1.70
CA TYR A 35 -8.76 -5.80 -1.95
C TYR A 35 -8.13 -4.64 -2.73
N LEU A 36 -8.89 -4.00 -3.63
CA LEU A 36 -8.42 -2.81 -4.33
C LEU A 36 -8.27 -1.62 -3.38
N ALA A 37 -9.26 -1.36 -2.52
CA ALA A 37 -9.19 -0.29 -1.51
C ALA A 37 -8.00 -0.50 -0.58
N VAL A 38 -7.87 -1.70 0.01
CA VAL A 38 -6.72 -2.03 0.87
C VAL A 38 -5.39 -1.81 0.15
N SER A 39 -5.26 -2.27 -1.09
CA SER A 39 -4.02 -2.14 -1.85
C SER A 39 -3.71 -0.70 -2.26
N THR A 40 -4.72 0.10 -2.57
CA THR A 40 -4.52 1.49 -3.01
C THR A 40 -4.32 2.43 -1.83
N THR A 41 -4.79 2.09 -0.63
CA THR A 41 -4.63 2.93 0.56
C THR A 41 -3.34 2.68 1.33
N TRP A 42 -2.95 1.42 1.56
CA TRP A 42 -1.76 1.11 2.39
C TRP A 42 -0.65 0.41 1.61
N GLY A 43 -0.93 0.02 0.37
CA GLY A 43 0.00 -0.74 -0.47
C GLY A 43 0.57 -2.02 0.14
N PRO A 44 -0.12 -2.82 0.99
CA PRO A 44 0.45 -4.03 1.58
C PRO A 44 0.94 -5.04 0.54
N ARG A 45 1.90 -5.91 0.94
CA ARG A 45 2.32 -7.06 0.12
C ARG A 45 1.16 -8.05 0.00
N ARG A 46 1.17 -8.88 -1.05
CA ARG A 46 0.14 -9.91 -1.27
C ARG A 46 -0.11 -10.81 -0.05
N GLU A 47 0.97 -11.26 0.59
CA GLU A 47 0.88 -12.09 1.80
C GLU A 47 0.27 -11.33 3.00
N GLU A 48 0.54 -10.03 3.09
CA GLU A 48 0.00 -9.16 4.14
C GLU A 48 -1.50 -8.95 3.91
N ILE A 49 -1.93 -8.74 2.66
CA ILE A 49 -3.35 -8.66 2.26
C ILE A 49 -4.10 -9.93 2.65
N LEU A 50 -3.55 -11.11 2.34
CA LEU A 50 -4.17 -12.40 2.66
C LEU A 50 -4.28 -12.67 4.17
N ASN A 51 -3.43 -12.01 4.96
CA ASN A 51 -3.40 -12.18 6.41
C ASN A 51 -4.35 -11.23 7.15
N ILE A 52 -5.00 -10.29 6.46
CA ILE A 52 -6.01 -9.41 7.04
C ILE A 52 -7.25 -10.25 7.38
N LYS A 53 -7.69 -10.16 8.64
CA LYS A 53 -8.91 -10.79 9.15
C LYS A 53 -9.86 -9.71 9.66
N ARG A 54 -11.15 -10.03 9.77
CA ARG A 54 -12.16 -9.10 10.30
C ARG A 54 -11.80 -8.50 11.66
N ARG A 55 -11.18 -9.30 12.53
CA ARG A 55 -10.72 -8.88 13.87
C ARG A 55 -9.53 -7.93 13.87
N ASP A 56 -8.89 -7.73 12.72
CA ASP A 56 -7.70 -6.89 12.60
C ASP A 56 -8.08 -5.43 12.32
N TYR A 57 -9.37 -5.09 12.20
CA TYR A 57 -9.83 -3.72 12.02
C TYR A 57 -11.14 -3.41 12.75
N ASP A 58 -11.28 -2.16 13.20
CA ASP A 58 -12.50 -1.55 13.76
C ASP A 58 -12.96 -0.39 12.87
N SER A 59 -13.70 0.60 13.41
CA SER A 59 -14.20 1.74 12.62
C SER A 59 -13.16 2.77 12.28
N GLU A 60 -12.07 2.83 13.04
CA GLU A 60 -11.08 3.88 12.94
C GLU A 60 -9.73 3.35 12.48
N VAL A 61 -9.38 2.10 12.79
CA VAL A 61 -8.05 1.56 12.51
C VAL A 61 -8.05 0.16 11.93
N ILE A 62 -7.07 -0.10 11.08
CA ILE A 62 -6.69 -1.43 10.59
C ILE A 62 -5.28 -1.78 11.05
N THR A 63 -5.09 -3.03 11.43
CA THR A 63 -3.81 -3.60 11.81
C THR A 63 -3.31 -4.55 10.73
N ILE A 64 -2.22 -4.18 10.06
CA ILE A 64 -1.61 -4.99 9.01
C ILE A 64 -0.43 -5.78 9.59
N ARG A 65 -0.48 -7.11 9.46
CA ARG A 65 0.63 -7.99 9.85
C ARG A 65 1.64 -8.04 8.72
N LEU A 66 2.84 -7.52 8.96
CA LEU A 66 3.96 -7.61 8.02
C LEU A 66 4.34 -9.07 7.74
N ALA A 67 4.69 -9.38 6.49
CA ALA A 67 5.00 -10.74 6.07
C ALA A 67 6.36 -11.23 6.60
N LYS A 68 7.37 -10.35 6.57
CA LYS A 68 8.69 -10.62 7.14
C LYS A 68 8.71 -10.21 8.60
N ARG A 69 8.20 -11.07 9.49
CA ARG A 69 8.31 -10.86 10.94
C ARG A 69 9.63 -11.40 11.46
N ARG A 70 10.39 -10.57 12.17
CA ARG A 70 11.24 -11.04 13.27
C ARG A 70 10.43 -11.09 14.57
N THR A 71 10.79 -12.00 15.46
CA THR A 71 10.19 -12.11 16.80
C THR A 71 10.23 -10.74 17.49
N GLY A 72 9.07 -10.19 17.86
CA GLY A 72 8.95 -8.89 18.53
C GLY A 72 8.72 -7.67 17.63
N GLU A 73 8.66 -7.80 16.30
CA GLU A 73 8.35 -6.65 15.41
C GLU A 73 6.91 -6.15 15.58
N LYS A 74 6.77 -4.81 15.62
CA LYS A 74 5.51 -4.11 15.83
C LYS A 74 4.52 -4.41 14.70
N LEU A 75 3.28 -4.69 15.10
CA LEU A 75 2.12 -4.59 14.22
C LEU A 75 1.99 -3.14 13.74
N ILE A 76 1.70 -2.94 12.46
CA ILE A 76 1.45 -1.59 11.96
C ILE A 76 -0.03 -1.33 12.01
N ARG A 77 -0.38 -0.25 12.69
CA ARG A 77 -1.73 0.27 12.77
C ARG A 77 -1.83 1.45 11.81
N HIS A 78 -2.89 1.47 11.05
CA HIS A 78 -3.24 2.56 10.15
C HIS A 78 -4.64 3.06 10.48
N ILE A 79 -4.87 4.35 10.26
CA ILE A 79 -6.19 4.95 10.21
C ILE A 79 -6.92 4.39 9.00
N ILE A 80 -8.22 4.14 9.16
CA ILE A 80 -9.15 3.86 8.07
C ILE A 80 -9.73 5.17 7.59
N PRO A 81 -9.37 5.65 6.38
CA PRO A 81 -9.97 6.85 5.82
C PRO A 81 -11.47 6.68 5.66
N GLU A 82 -12.23 7.75 5.93
CA GLU A 82 -13.69 7.76 5.86
C GLU A 82 -14.19 7.26 4.48
N GLU A 83 -13.45 7.62 3.43
CA GLU A 83 -13.73 7.30 2.03
C GLU A 83 -13.84 5.79 1.74
N ILE A 84 -13.18 4.95 2.56
CA ILE A 84 -13.17 3.50 2.35
C ILE A 84 -13.82 2.72 3.50
N LYS A 85 -14.32 3.39 4.55
CA LYS A 85 -14.90 2.72 5.72
C LYS A 85 -15.99 1.74 5.30
N SER A 86 -16.99 2.20 4.54
CA SER A 86 -18.10 1.35 4.08
C SER A 86 -17.61 0.10 3.33
N ILE A 87 -16.60 0.24 2.47
CA ILE A 87 -16.00 -0.86 1.72
C ILE A 87 -15.37 -1.90 2.66
N LEU A 88 -14.64 -1.46 3.69
CA LEU A 88 -14.03 -2.36 4.67
C LEU A 88 -15.06 -3.11 5.50
N PHE A 89 -16.17 -2.47 5.84
CA PHE A 89 -17.24 -3.06 6.65
C PHE A 89 -18.19 -3.97 5.88
N ASP A 90 -18.39 -3.69 4.59
CA ASP A 90 -19.27 -4.46 3.72
C ASP A 90 -18.75 -5.85 3.38
N TYR A 91 -17.45 -6.11 3.60
CA TYR A 91 -16.81 -7.35 3.22
C TYR A 91 -15.98 -7.95 4.36
N HIS A 92 -16.06 -9.28 4.46
CA HIS A 92 -15.23 -10.08 5.34
C HIS A 92 -14.19 -10.82 4.48
N PRO A 93 -12.87 -10.58 4.66
CA PRO A 93 -11.81 -11.18 3.85
C PRO A 93 -11.81 -12.71 3.90
N ARG A 94 -11.99 -13.35 2.74
CA ARG A 94 -12.07 -14.81 2.61
C ARG A 94 -10.97 -15.43 1.75
N LEU A 95 -10.27 -14.67 0.90
CA LEU A 95 -9.24 -15.24 0.03
C LEU A 95 -8.07 -15.77 0.87
N LYS A 96 -7.58 -16.97 0.54
CA LYS A 96 -6.55 -17.68 1.31
C LYS A 96 -5.26 -17.90 0.56
N THR A 97 -5.24 -17.71 -0.76
CA THR A 97 -4.07 -18.03 -1.59
C THR A 97 -3.67 -16.85 -2.46
N ALA A 98 -2.36 -16.71 -2.71
CA ALA A 98 -1.83 -15.68 -3.60
C ALA A 98 -2.38 -15.82 -5.03
N VAL A 99 -2.66 -17.05 -5.46
CA VAL A 99 -3.28 -17.34 -6.74
C VAL A 99 -4.70 -16.76 -6.83
N SER A 100 -5.54 -17.00 -5.81
CA SER A 100 -6.90 -16.44 -5.76
C SER A 100 -6.90 -14.91 -5.74
N LEU A 101 -5.95 -14.31 -5.03
CA LEU A 101 -5.77 -12.86 -4.99
C LEU A 101 -5.35 -12.33 -6.39
N SER A 102 -4.42 -12.99 -7.06
CA SER A 102 -4.05 -12.64 -8.44
C SER A 102 -5.25 -12.73 -9.40
N TYR A 103 -6.08 -13.77 -9.31
CA TYR A 103 -7.30 -13.88 -10.13
C TYR A 103 -8.29 -12.75 -9.86
N ALA A 104 -8.51 -12.38 -8.59
CA ALA A 104 -9.33 -11.23 -8.24
C ALA A 104 -8.80 -9.93 -8.88
N PHE A 105 -7.48 -9.74 -8.90
CA PHE A 105 -6.87 -8.58 -9.56
C PHE A 105 -7.06 -8.60 -11.08
N GLN A 106 -6.92 -9.76 -11.73
CA GLN A 106 -7.18 -9.89 -13.16
C GLN A 106 -8.65 -9.61 -13.50
N ALA A 107 -9.58 -10.02 -12.64
CA ALA A 107 -11.00 -9.68 -12.80
C ALA A 107 -11.24 -8.15 -12.69
N ILE A 108 -10.60 -7.48 -11.73
CA ILE A 108 -10.64 -6.01 -11.59
C ILE A 108 -10.15 -5.33 -12.87
N LEU A 109 -9.01 -5.77 -13.42
CA LEU A 109 -8.44 -5.23 -14.66
C LEU A 109 -9.36 -5.38 -15.87
N LEU A 110 -10.02 -6.54 -15.99
CA LEU A 110 -10.99 -6.77 -17.06
C LEU A 110 -12.23 -5.89 -16.88
N LYS A 111 -12.77 -5.81 -15.66
CA LYS A 111 -13.98 -5.04 -15.34
C LYS A 111 -13.77 -3.52 -15.46
N SER A 112 -12.56 -3.02 -15.19
CA SER A 112 -12.24 -1.59 -15.39
C SER A 112 -12.14 -1.19 -16.86
N GLY A 113 -11.98 -2.15 -17.78
CA GLY A 113 -11.71 -1.90 -19.18
C GLY A 113 -10.24 -1.68 -19.51
N LEU A 114 -9.32 -1.77 -18.52
CA LEU A 114 -7.87 -1.69 -18.78
C LEU A 114 -7.30 -2.95 -19.43
N GLY A 115 -8.05 -4.07 -19.36
CA GLY A 115 -7.64 -5.34 -19.95
C GLY A 115 -6.50 -6.02 -19.20
N LYS A 116 -6.10 -7.21 -19.68
CA LYS A 116 -4.95 -7.92 -19.09
C LYS A 116 -3.66 -7.19 -19.42
N LYS A 117 -2.79 -7.05 -18.41
CA LYS A 117 -1.44 -6.52 -18.57
C LYS A 117 -0.43 -7.48 -17.94
N GLU A 118 0.53 -7.92 -18.72
CA GLU A 118 1.55 -8.87 -18.27
C GLU A 118 2.43 -8.25 -17.17
N GLY A 119 2.67 -9.00 -16.10
CA GLY A 119 3.45 -8.53 -14.94
C GLY A 119 2.71 -7.58 -14.00
N TYR A 120 1.51 -7.10 -14.33
CA TYR A 120 0.74 -6.21 -13.46
C TYR A 120 -0.01 -6.96 -12.37
N GLY A 121 -0.02 -6.39 -11.17
CA GLY A 121 -0.70 -6.95 -10.00
C GLY A 121 -0.75 -5.97 -8.83
N PHE A 122 -1.15 -6.48 -7.65
CA PHE A 122 -1.09 -5.70 -6.40
C PHE A 122 0.30 -5.13 -6.08
N HIS A 123 1.38 -5.80 -6.52
CA HIS A 123 2.72 -5.25 -6.36
C HIS A 123 2.96 -4.01 -7.24
N SER A 124 2.35 -3.95 -8.43
CA SER A 124 2.40 -2.77 -9.30
C SER A 124 1.65 -1.59 -8.67
N VAL A 125 0.51 -1.84 -8.03
CA VAL A 125 -0.22 -0.82 -7.24
C VAL A 125 0.64 -0.31 -6.09
N ARG A 126 1.28 -1.22 -5.32
CA ARG A 126 2.21 -0.85 -4.24
C ARG A 126 3.34 0.06 -4.74
N ARG A 127 3.91 -0.24 -5.91
CA ARG A 127 4.96 0.58 -6.52
C ARG A 127 4.45 1.97 -6.91
N SER A 128 3.31 2.05 -7.60
CA SER A 128 2.68 3.32 -7.96
C SER A 128 2.38 4.17 -6.72
N LEU A 129 1.81 3.57 -5.68
CA LEU A 129 1.51 4.27 -4.42
C LEU A 129 2.77 4.85 -3.80
N ARG A 130 3.82 4.02 -3.64
CA ARG A 130 5.10 4.46 -3.09
C ARG A 130 5.66 5.64 -3.89
N THR A 131 5.79 5.48 -5.21
CA THR A 131 6.38 6.50 -6.08
C THR A 131 5.61 7.81 -5.94
N LEU A 132 4.29 7.79 -6.06
CA LEU A 132 3.47 9.01 -6.00
C LEU A 132 3.46 9.65 -4.60
N LEU A 133 3.48 8.85 -3.52
CA LEU A 133 3.65 9.38 -2.17
C LEU A 133 5.00 10.07 -1.99
N GLU A 134 6.10 9.46 -2.46
CA GLU A 134 7.42 10.09 -2.41
C GLU A 134 7.43 11.42 -3.18
N TRP A 135 6.82 11.46 -4.38
CA TRP A 135 6.68 12.70 -5.14
C TRP A 135 5.85 13.77 -4.43
N ASN A 136 4.72 13.39 -3.82
CA ASN A 136 3.87 14.35 -3.12
C ASN A 136 4.56 14.89 -1.85
N LEU A 137 5.21 14.04 -1.07
CA LEU A 137 5.98 14.47 0.10
C LEU A 137 7.16 15.38 -0.29
N ALA A 138 7.83 15.09 -1.41
CA ALA A 138 8.93 15.92 -1.91
C ALA A 138 8.49 17.35 -2.22
N LYS A 139 7.30 17.53 -2.81
CA LYS A 139 6.76 18.86 -3.16
C LYS A 139 6.59 19.76 -1.94
N ASP A 140 6.27 19.16 -0.80
CA ASP A 140 6.05 19.85 0.47
C ASP A 140 7.29 19.83 1.38
N GLY A 141 8.45 19.41 0.84
CA GLY A 141 9.73 19.40 1.56
C GLY A 141 9.82 18.36 2.68
N LEU A 142 8.96 17.34 2.66
CA LEU A 142 8.89 16.32 3.70
C LEU A 142 9.84 15.13 3.43
N PRO A 143 10.34 14.46 4.48
CA PRO A 143 11.23 13.31 4.31
C PRO A 143 10.56 12.14 3.59
N LEU A 144 11.14 11.70 2.47
CA LEU A 144 10.65 10.56 1.68
C LEU A 144 10.59 9.25 2.50
N SER A 145 11.46 9.15 3.50
CA SER A 145 11.56 7.98 4.37
C SER A 145 10.29 7.73 5.20
N LEU A 146 9.38 8.72 5.31
CA LEU A 146 8.05 8.57 5.90
C LEU A 146 7.22 7.52 5.17
N VAL A 147 7.39 7.36 3.85
CA VAL A 147 6.71 6.32 3.08
C VAL A 147 7.15 4.92 3.53
N ALA A 148 8.42 4.74 3.88
CA ALA A 148 8.91 3.47 4.42
C ALA A 148 8.31 3.15 5.80
N ASP A 149 8.16 4.15 6.66
CA ASP A 149 7.52 3.98 7.97
C ASP A 149 6.06 3.60 7.83
N PHE A 150 5.32 4.36 7.01
CA PHE A 150 3.93 4.07 6.67
C PHE A 150 3.79 2.65 6.10
N MET A 151 4.57 2.29 5.09
CA MET A 151 4.45 0.98 4.44
C MET A 151 5.11 -0.19 5.19
N GLY A 152 5.64 0.05 6.39
CA GLY A 152 6.21 -0.98 7.26
C GLY A 152 7.48 -1.62 6.79
N TRP A 153 8.46 -0.80 6.43
CA TRP A 153 9.76 -1.28 6.02
C TRP A 153 10.62 -1.52 7.25
N SER A 154 11.48 -2.54 7.19
CA SER A 154 12.47 -2.73 8.24
C SER A 154 13.46 -1.57 8.24
N PRO A 155 14.03 -1.21 9.40
CA PRO A 155 15.06 -0.16 9.49
C PRO A 155 16.19 -0.37 8.48
N ALA A 156 16.68 -1.60 8.33
CA ALA A 156 17.72 -1.92 7.36
C ALA A 156 17.31 -1.59 5.89
N ALA A 157 16.10 -1.92 5.48
CA ALA A 157 15.62 -1.63 4.12
C ALA A 157 15.46 -0.12 3.90
N LYS A 158 14.91 0.59 4.88
CA LYS A 158 14.79 2.05 4.87
C LYS A 158 16.16 2.73 4.76
N GLY A 159 17.13 2.28 5.56
CA GLY A 159 18.51 2.80 5.55
C GLY A 159 19.21 2.62 4.21
N ILE A 160 19.07 1.45 3.57
CA ILE A 160 19.64 1.21 2.23
C ILE A 160 19.03 2.16 1.21
N VAL A 161 17.70 2.30 1.19
CA VAL A 161 17.01 3.05 0.14
C VAL A 161 17.14 4.56 0.28
N TYR A 162 17.05 5.10 1.51
CA TYR A 162 17.08 6.55 1.72
C TYR A 162 18.42 7.08 2.26
N GLY A 163 19.26 6.21 2.81
CA GLY A 163 20.58 6.58 3.33
C GLY A 163 21.76 5.98 2.57
N GLY A 164 21.55 4.96 1.72
CA GLY A 164 22.62 4.24 1.03
C GLY A 164 23.30 3.14 1.85
N ALA A 165 22.93 2.95 3.13
CA ALA A 165 23.49 1.89 3.98
C ALA A 165 22.50 1.41 5.04
N ALA A 166 22.49 0.10 5.34
CA ALA A 166 21.52 -0.50 6.25
C ALA A 166 21.51 0.10 7.66
N MET A 167 22.68 0.45 8.21
CA MET A 167 22.80 1.05 9.54
C MET A 167 22.10 2.40 9.66
N LEU A 168 21.93 3.14 8.55
CA LEU A 168 21.37 4.48 8.59
C LEU A 168 19.88 4.50 8.95
N GLY A 169 19.16 3.40 8.74
CA GLY A 169 17.75 3.34 9.13
C GLY A 169 17.53 3.21 10.63
N VAL A 170 18.54 2.80 11.40
CA VAL A 170 18.45 2.73 12.87
C VAL A 170 18.36 4.14 13.48
N TYR A 171 18.94 5.13 12.82
CA TYR A 171 18.89 6.54 13.25
C TYR A 171 17.61 7.26 12.82
N SER A 172 16.73 6.60 12.06
CA SER A 172 15.47 7.20 11.67
C SER A 172 14.45 7.06 12.80
N HIS A 173 14.36 8.10 13.61
CA HIS A 173 13.43 8.19 14.75
C HIS A 173 12.21 9.01 14.36
N SER A 174 11.23 8.37 13.72
CA SER A 174 9.97 9.03 13.35
C SER A 174 9.19 9.53 14.59
N GLU A 175 9.48 8.98 15.77
CA GLU A 175 8.93 9.42 17.06
C GLU A 175 9.33 10.87 17.42
N ILE A 176 10.40 11.41 16.83
CA ILE A 176 10.78 12.82 17.00
C ILE A 176 9.78 13.75 16.32
N LEU A 177 9.12 13.29 15.23
CA LEU A 177 8.13 14.08 14.50
C LEU A 177 6.77 14.07 15.19
N SER A 178 6.43 12.99 15.89
CA SER A 178 5.18 12.89 16.63
C SER A 178 5.23 11.80 17.70
N SER A 179 4.71 12.11 18.90
CA SER A 179 4.44 11.12 19.94
C SER A 179 3.14 10.34 19.71
N ASP A 180 2.32 10.74 18.73
CA ASP A 180 1.10 10.03 18.34
C ASP A 180 1.48 8.75 17.59
N PRO A 181 1.07 7.55 18.05
CA PRO A 181 1.31 6.30 17.34
C PRO A 181 0.77 6.26 15.90
N LEU A 182 -0.17 7.14 15.55
CA LEU A 182 -0.74 7.29 14.21
C LEU A 182 -0.31 8.60 13.51
N GLY A 183 0.65 9.34 14.07
CA GLY A 183 1.09 10.64 13.52
C GLY A 183 1.65 10.54 12.10
N ILE A 184 2.42 9.50 11.81
CA ILE A 184 2.93 9.22 10.45
C ILE A 184 1.77 8.92 9.49
N ASP A 185 0.77 8.21 9.98
CA ASP A 185 -0.39 7.83 9.17
C ASP A 185 -1.21 9.06 8.78
N LYS A 186 -1.50 9.95 9.75
CA LYS A 186 -2.18 11.24 9.50
C LYS A 186 -1.43 12.05 8.45
N LEU A 187 -0.13 12.25 8.65
CA LEU A 187 0.70 13.02 7.73
C LEU A 187 0.69 12.40 6.32
N VAL A 188 0.92 11.09 6.19
CA VAL A 188 0.94 10.44 4.87
C VAL A 188 -0.42 10.48 4.19
N LEU A 189 -1.52 10.36 4.95
CA LEU A 189 -2.89 10.43 4.42
C LEU A 189 -3.22 11.81 3.84
N GLU A 190 -2.67 12.90 4.38
CA GLU A 190 -2.83 14.26 3.84
C GLU A 190 -2.23 14.41 2.44
N HIS A 191 -1.15 13.67 2.14
CA HIS A 191 -0.48 13.68 0.83
C HIS A 191 -0.85 12.48 -0.05
N HIS A 192 -1.85 11.69 0.36
CA HIS A 192 -2.12 10.39 -0.25
C HIS A 192 -2.78 10.53 -1.65
N PRO A 193 -2.21 9.94 -2.72
CA PRO A 193 -2.64 10.20 -4.10
C PRO A 193 -4.00 9.59 -4.45
N PHE A 194 -4.41 8.51 -3.76
CA PHE A 194 -5.59 7.73 -4.16
C PHE A 194 -6.78 7.74 -3.18
N VAL A 195 -6.61 8.17 -1.92
CA VAL A 195 -7.67 8.04 -0.91
C VAL A 195 -8.88 8.89 -1.27
N SER A 196 -8.64 10.14 -1.71
CA SER A 196 -9.71 11.03 -2.17
C SER A 196 -10.46 10.52 -3.40
N LEU A 197 -9.86 9.64 -4.21
CA LEU A 197 -10.52 9.03 -5.37
C LEU A 197 -11.63 8.04 -4.96
N TRP A 198 -11.63 7.60 -3.71
CA TRP A 198 -12.69 6.77 -3.13
C TRP A 198 -13.90 7.58 -2.66
N LYS A 199 -13.81 8.92 -2.61
CA LYS A 199 -14.98 9.78 -2.35
C LYS A 199 -16.06 9.52 -3.42
N GLN A 200 -17.30 9.65 -2.98
CA GLN A 200 -18.49 9.71 -3.85
C GLN A 200 -18.73 11.16 -4.24
#